data_AF-G3HEX9-F1
#
_entry.id   AF-G3HEX9-F1
#
_cell.length_a   1.000
_cell.length_b   1.000
_cell.length_c   1.000
_cell.angle_alpha   90.00
_cell.angle_beta   90.00
_cell.angle_gamma   90.00
#
_symmetry.space_group_name_H-M   'P 1'
#
loop_
_entity.id
_entity.type
_entity.pdbx_description
1 polymer ?
#
loop_
_entity_poly.entity_id
_entity_poly.type
_entity_poly.pdbx_seq_one_letter_code
_entity_poly.pdbx_strand_id
1 'polypeptide(L)'
;MQYPAATVEGLSGPLSGAYTLPTFKFQPRRESIDWRRISAVDVDRVARELDVATLQENIAGVTFCNLDREVCNHCRQPVDPVLLKVLRLAQLIIEYLLHCQDCLSASVAQLEARLQASLGQQQRGQQELGRQADELKGVREESRRRRKMISTLQQLLLQTGAHNYHTCHLCDKTFMNATFLRSHIQRRHAGTAEVGKQKQEQSLGEVLEELRAKLQWTQGELEAQREAERQRQVQEVEMTRQREIEAKKKFDEWKEKERSKLYGEIDKLKQLFWDEFKTVANQNSTLEEKLKALQSYSMTESHLGSLRDEESEERLKQAQELQALREKMEVQKTEWKRKMKALHEERAAERREMREENERLHATLSQDQKKAAAQSQRHINALRAQLQEQAKLIASQEETIQTLSLRKVEEVQEVPKAVDTEEDSSEEELQSSRGEQWKVLASLRQNPTWLKQFRPILEDTLEERLEGLGIKRVGSWAVAESVVCLYV
;
A
#
# COMPACT_ATOMS: atom_id res chain seq x y z
N MET A 1 40.61 -3.90 -17.15
CA MET A 1 40.10 -3.92 -15.77
C MET A 1 38.62 -3.61 -15.83
N GLN A 2 37.82 -4.68 -15.98
CA GLN A 2 36.37 -4.66 -16.09
C GLN A 2 35.76 -4.50 -14.69
N TYR A 3 34.74 -3.66 -14.56
CA TYR A 3 33.73 -3.76 -13.51
C TYR A 3 32.38 -3.91 -14.20
N PRO A 4 31.63 -5.01 -14.01
CA PRO A 4 30.34 -5.18 -14.65
C PRO A 4 29.24 -4.46 -13.86
N ALA A 5 28.32 -3.87 -14.61
CA ALA A 5 27.10 -3.24 -14.14
C ALA A 5 26.15 -4.28 -13.52
N ALA A 6 25.59 -3.95 -12.36
CA ALA A 6 24.56 -4.74 -11.71
C ALA A 6 23.21 -4.48 -12.40
N THR A 7 22.75 -5.45 -13.17
CA THR A 7 21.42 -5.52 -13.76
C THR A 7 20.39 -5.70 -12.66
N VAL A 8 19.49 -4.75 -12.48
CA VAL A 8 18.32 -4.88 -11.61
C VAL A 8 17.25 -5.64 -12.39
N GLU A 9 17.28 -6.97 -12.29
CA GLU A 9 16.22 -7.82 -12.80
C GLU A 9 14.97 -7.67 -11.91
N GLY A 10 13.91 -7.12 -12.50
CA GLY A 10 12.59 -7.08 -11.90
C GLY A 10 12.07 -8.50 -11.68
N LEU A 11 11.93 -8.89 -10.41
CA LEU A 11 11.24 -10.10 -9.98
C LEU A 11 9.73 -9.89 -10.16
N SER A 12 9.25 -10.09 -11.39
CA SER A 12 7.83 -10.23 -11.72
C SER A 12 7.68 -11.44 -12.64
N GLY A 13 8.00 -12.61 -12.11
CA GLY A 13 7.68 -13.90 -12.70
C GLY A 13 6.42 -14.50 -12.03
N PRO A 14 5.52 -15.16 -12.78
CA PRO A 14 4.32 -15.74 -12.22
C PRO A 14 4.69 -16.90 -11.28
N LEU A 15 4.44 -16.74 -9.98
CA LEU A 15 4.69 -17.76 -8.93
C LEU A 15 3.69 -18.94 -8.98
N SER A 16 3.10 -19.22 -10.13
CA SER A 16 2.21 -20.36 -10.35
C SER A 16 2.93 -21.45 -11.12
N GLY A 17 3.93 -22.07 -10.48
CA GLY A 17 4.38 -23.40 -10.87
C GLY A 17 3.29 -24.39 -10.46
N ALA A 18 2.31 -24.61 -11.34
CA ALA A 18 1.38 -25.72 -11.19
C ALA A 18 2.19 -27.01 -11.37
N TYR A 19 2.50 -27.68 -10.26
CA TYR A 19 3.09 -29.01 -10.30
C TYR A 19 2.06 -29.95 -10.92
N THR A 20 2.35 -30.46 -12.11
CA THR A 20 1.63 -31.59 -12.68
C THR A 20 2.12 -32.84 -11.96
N LEU A 21 1.36 -33.30 -10.98
CA LEU A 21 1.60 -34.62 -10.38
C LEU A 21 1.56 -35.67 -11.51
N PRO A 22 2.51 -36.61 -11.54
CA PRO A 22 2.54 -37.64 -12.58
C PRO A 22 1.23 -38.45 -12.55
N THR A 23 0.73 -38.78 -13.74
CA THR A 23 -0.50 -39.56 -13.89
C THR A 23 -0.37 -40.91 -13.20
N PHE A 24 -1.25 -41.18 -12.23
CA PHE A 24 -1.28 -42.44 -11.48
C PHE A 24 -1.61 -43.62 -12.39
N LYS A 25 -0.82 -44.68 -12.27
CA LYS A 25 -1.07 -45.98 -12.92
C LYS A 25 -0.58 -47.08 -12.00
N PHE A 26 -1.39 -48.13 -11.87
CA PHE A 26 -0.99 -49.32 -11.12
C PHE A 26 0.23 -49.99 -11.77
N GLN A 27 1.19 -50.36 -10.94
CA GLN A 27 2.42 -51.01 -11.34
C GLN A 27 2.19 -52.52 -11.60
N PRO A 28 2.89 -53.11 -12.60
CA PRO A 28 2.89 -54.55 -12.79
C PRO A 28 3.54 -55.26 -11.60
N ARG A 29 2.85 -56.26 -11.02
CA ARG A 29 3.38 -57.06 -9.90
C ARG A 29 4.28 -58.17 -10.43
N ARG A 30 5.60 -58.04 -10.20
CA ARG A 30 6.62 -58.95 -10.75
C ARG A 30 7.40 -59.71 -9.68
N GLU A 31 7.33 -59.27 -8.43
CA GLU A 31 8.13 -59.81 -7.34
C GLU A 31 7.45 -61.05 -6.73
N SER A 32 8.22 -62.08 -6.40
CA SER A 32 7.71 -63.27 -5.69
C SER A 32 7.53 -62.99 -4.21
N ILE A 33 6.60 -63.70 -3.55
CA ILE A 33 6.37 -63.55 -2.11
C ILE A 33 7.49 -64.23 -1.31
N ASP A 34 8.10 -63.47 -0.39
CA ASP A 34 8.98 -64.04 0.64
C ASP A 34 8.14 -64.58 1.81
N TRP A 35 7.72 -65.84 1.67
CA TRP A 35 6.91 -66.52 2.67
C TRP A 35 7.60 -66.63 4.04
N ARG A 36 8.93 -66.68 4.10
CA ARG A 36 9.67 -66.78 5.38
C ARG A 36 9.57 -65.48 6.15
N ARG A 37 9.73 -64.37 5.43
CA ARG A 37 9.61 -63.04 6.01
C ARG A 37 8.20 -62.76 6.49
N ILE A 38 7.19 -63.08 5.68
CA ILE A 38 5.78 -62.92 6.07
C ILE A 38 5.41 -63.82 7.25
N SER A 39 5.88 -65.07 7.29
CA SER A 39 5.57 -65.98 8.42
C SER A 39 6.22 -65.58 9.75
N ALA A 40 7.30 -64.79 9.71
CA ALA A 40 7.97 -64.30 10.91
C ALA A 40 7.27 -63.09 11.55
N VAL A 41 6.32 -62.46 10.84
CA VAL A 41 5.58 -61.30 11.34
C VAL A 41 4.43 -61.77 12.25
N ASP A 42 4.47 -61.38 13.52
CA ASP A 42 3.36 -61.54 14.46
C ASP A 42 2.34 -60.41 14.26
N VAL A 43 1.31 -60.69 13.46
CA VAL A 43 0.26 -59.73 13.10
C VAL A 43 -0.54 -59.27 14.32
N ASP A 44 -0.77 -60.15 15.29
CA ASP A 44 -1.53 -59.81 16.49
C ASP A 44 -0.74 -58.86 17.40
N ARG A 45 0.57 -59.06 17.50
CA ARG A 45 1.46 -58.12 18.19
C ARG A 45 1.47 -56.76 17.50
N VAL A 46 1.64 -56.74 16.17
CA VAL A 46 1.62 -55.49 15.37
C VAL A 46 0.33 -54.70 15.60
N ALA A 47 -0.83 -55.39 15.61
CA ALA A 47 -2.12 -54.75 15.85
C ALA A 47 -2.27 -54.21 17.28
N ARG A 48 -1.83 -54.97 18.30
CA ARG A 48 -1.92 -54.54 19.72
C ARG A 48 -0.98 -53.37 20.04
N GLU A 49 0.24 -53.40 19.49
CA GLU A 49 1.30 -52.44 19.78
C GLU A 49 1.31 -51.25 18.82
N LEU A 50 0.50 -51.28 17.75
CA LEU A 50 0.50 -50.29 16.68
C LEU A 50 1.91 -50.11 16.08
N ASP A 51 2.60 -51.22 15.84
CA ASP A 51 3.96 -51.22 15.31
C ASP A 51 3.97 -50.89 13.81
N VAL A 52 3.89 -49.59 13.53
CA VAL A 52 3.91 -49.05 12.17
C VAL A 52 5.24 -49.32 11.48
N ALA A 53 6.35 -49.47 12.21
CA ALA A 53 7.65 -49.75 11.63
C ALA A 53 7.66 -51.13 10.96
N THR A 54 7.19 -52.16 11.67
CA THR A 54 7.05 -53.51 11.10
C THR A 54 6.09 -53.52 9.90
N LEU A 55 4.99 -52.75 9.92
CA LEU A 55 4.10 -52.60 8.77
C LEU A 55 4.81 -51.95 7.57
N GLN A 56 5.54 -50.86 7.80
CA GLN A 56 6.23 -50.11 6.77
C GLN A 56 7.35 -50.93 6.10
N GLU A 57 8.06 -51.77 6.87
CA GLU A 57 9.08 -52.65 6.32
C GLU A 57 8.50 -53.70 5.36
N ASN A 58 7.28 -54.17 5.60
CA ASN A 58 6.64 -55.24 4.83
C ASN A 58 5.66 -54.73 3.76
N ILE A 59 5.28 -53.44 3.79
CA ILE A 59 4.25 -52.87 2.90
C ILE A 59 4.58 -53.06 1.42
N ALA A 60 5.85 -52.88 1.02
CA ALA A 60 6.27 -53.05 -0.37
C ALA A 60 6.14 -54.52 -0.82
N GLY A 61 6.61 -55.46 0.01
CA GLY A 61 6.57 -56.89 -0.27
C GLY A 61 5.16 -57.47 -0.31
N VAL A 62 4.20 -56.87 0.38
CA VAL A 62 2.77 -57.25 0.30
C VAL A 62 2.09 -56.58 -0.88
N THR A 63 2.38 -55.30 -1.13
CA THR A 63 1.70 -54.50 -2.15
C THR A 63 2.10 -54.93 -3.56
N PHE A 64 3.40 -55.13 -3.85
CA PHE A 64 3.89 -55.30 -5.22
C PHE A 64 4.19 -56.75 -5.63
N CYS A 65 3.88 -57.72 -4.77
CA CYS A 65 4.11 -59.14 -5.07
C CYS A 65 3.08 -59.75 -6.03
N ASN A 66 3.53 -60.73 -6.81
CA ASN A 66 2.74 -61.50 -7.76
C ASN A 66 2.06 -62.69 -7.06
N LEU A 67 0.75 -62.82 -7.26
CA LEU A 67 -0.09 -63.84 -6.66
C LEU A 67 -0.55 -64.91 -7.65
N ASP A 68 -0.31 -64.73 -8.96
CA ASP A 68 -0.95 -65.52 -10.03
C ASP A 68 -0.50 -66.99 -10.06
N ARG A 69 0.61 -67.33 -9.38
CA ARG A 69 1.23 -68.67 -9.41
C ARG A 69 1.56 -69.22 -8.03
N GLU A 70 1.06 -68.59 -6.97
CA GLU A 70 1.34 -69.02 -5.60
C GLU A 70 0.48 -70.23 -5.23
N VAL A 71 1.12 -71.22 -4.60
CA VAL A 71 0.48 -72.48 -4.15
C VAL A 71 0.65 -72.61 -2.64
N CYS A 72 -0.28 -73.31 -1.99
CA CYS A 72 -0.17 -73.56 -0.57
C CYS A 72 1.12 -74.33 -0.23
N ASN A 73 1.94 -73.80 0.67
CA ASN A 73 3.20 -74.44 1.08
C ASN A 73 3.00 -75.81 1.76
N HIS A 74 1.82 -76.07 2.35
CA HIS A 74 1.53 -77.29 3.09
C HIS A 74 0.94 -78.41 2.23
N CYS A 75 -0.01 -78.10 1.34
CA CYS A 75 -0.72 -79.11 0.55
C CYS A 75 -0.48 -79.00 -0.97
N ARG A 76 0.29 -78.01 -1.42
CA ARG A 76 0.61 -77.73 -2.85
C ARG A 76 -0.60 -77.46 -3.75
N GLN A 77 -1.79 -77.29 -3.17
CA GLN A 77 -3.00 -76.93 -3.90
C GLN A 77 -2.98 -75.43 -4.26
N PRO A 78 -3.65 -75.03 -5.35
CA PRO A 78 -3.89 -73.63 -5.66
C PRO A 78 -4.61 -72.92 -4.51
N VAL A 79 -4.27 -71.66 -4.27
CA VAL A 79 -4.98 -70.82 -3.30
C VAL A 79 -6.39 -70.53 -3.82
N ASP A 80 -7.36 -70.40 -2.90
CA ASP A 80 -8.74 -70.08 -3.24
C ASP A 80 -8.83 -68.80 -4.10
N PRO A 81 -9.48 -68.84 -5.28
CA PRO A 81 -9.56 -67.70 -6.18
C PRO A 81 -10.26 -66.46 -5.61
N VAL A 82 -11.20 -66.62 -4.69
CA VAL A 82 -11.89 -65.51 -4.02
C VAL A 82 -10.95 -64.83 -3.02
N LEU A 83 -10.18 -65.60 -2.24
CA LEU A 83 -9.17 -65.04 -1.34
C LEU A 83 -8.06 -64.29 -2.11
N LEU A 84 -7.63 -64.84 -3.26
CA LEU A 84 -6.70 -64.15 -4.14
C LEU A 84 -7.25 -62.83 -4.68
N LYS A 85 -8.55 -62.77 -5.02
CA LYS A 85 -9.22 -61.52 -5.43
C LYS A 85 -9.26 -60.51 -4.28
N VAL A 86 -9.56 -60.94 -3.06
CA VAL A 86 -9.55 -60.06 -1.88
C VAL A 86 -8.15 -59.48 -1.65
N LEU A 87 -7.11 -60.32 -1.70
CA LEU A 87 -5.73 -59.86 -1.54
C LEU A 87 -5.32 -58.94 -2.69
N ARG A 88 -5.72 -59.24 -3.93
CA ARG A 88 -5.45 -58.39 -5.09
C ARG A 88 -6.11 -57.01 -4.95
N LEU A 89 -7.34 -56.96 -4.44
CA LEU A 89 -8.01 -55.70 -4.13
C LEU A 89 -7.26 -54.95 -3.02
N ALA A 90 -6.84 -55.63 -1.96
CA ALA A 90 -6.04 -55.01 -0.89
C ALA A 90 -4.74 -54.40 -1.43
N GLN A 91 -4.02 -55.10 -2.30
CA GLN A 91 -2.81 -54.57 -2.94
C GLN A 91 -3.09 -53.30 -3.76
N LEU A 92 -4.17 -53.26 -4.53
CA LEU A 92 -4.53 -52.07 -5.32
C LEU A 92 -4.95 -50.90 -4.42
N ILE A 93 -5.68 -51.18 -3.34
CA ILE A 93 -6.05 -50.17 -2.34
C ILE A 93 -4.80 -49.59 -1.68
N ILE A 94 -3.88 -50.44 -1.20
CA ILE A 94 -2.64 -50.00 -0.54
C ILE A 94 -1.78 -49.17 -1.51
N GLU A 95 -1.63 -49.61 -2.75
CA GLU A 95 -0.87 -48.87 -3.77
C GLU A 95 -1.47 -47.49 -4.06
N TYR A 96 -2.80 -47.39 -4.12
CA TYR A 96 -3.47 -46.10 -4.26
C TYR A 96 -3.29 -45.21 -3.02
N LEU A 97 -3.35 -45.79 -1.82
CA LEU A 97 -3.10 -45.05 -0.57
C LEU A 97 -1.67 -44.54 -0.48
N LEU A 98 -0.67 -45.32 -0.91
CA LEU A 98 0.73 -44.89 -1.00
C LEU A 98 0.87 -43.72 -1.99
N HIS A 99 0.22 -43.79 -3.14
CA HIS A 99 0.19 -42.67 -4.08
C HIS A 99 -0.45 -41.41 -3.46
N CYS A 100 -1.56 -41.55 -2.75
CA CYS A 100 -2.18 -40.44 -2.04
C CYS A 100 -1.23 -39.84 -0.98
N GLN A 101 -0.52 -40.69 -0.23
CA GLN A 101 0.48 -40.26 0.75
C GLN A 101 1.59 -39.44 0.09
N ASP A 102 2.14 -39.90 -1.04
CA ASP A 102 3.18 -39.19 -1.78
C ASP A 102 2.67 -37.84 -2.30
N CYS A 103 1.46 -37.81 -2.88
CA CYS A 103 0.84 -36.58 -3.37
C CYS A 103 0.63 -35.55 -2.25
N LEU A 104 0.11 -36.00 -1.10
CA LEU A 104 -0.10 -35.14 0.06
C LEU A 104 1.24 -34.66 0.64
N SER A 105 2.24 -35.54 0.75
CA SER A 105 3.56 -35.19 1.27
C SER A 105 4.26 -34.17 0.38
N ALA A 106 4.20 -34.34 -0.95
CA ALA A 106 4.73 -33.38 -1.90
C ALA A 106 4.00 -32.03 -1.83
N SER A 107 2.68 -32.04 -1.68
CA SER A 107 1.86 -30.84 -1.53
C SER A 107 2.23 -30.07 -0.26
N VAL A 108 2.37 -30.76 0.88
CA VAL A 108 2.79 -30.17 2.15
C VAL A 108 4.18 -29.55 2.02
N ALA A 109 5.17 -30.29 1.51
CA ALA A 109 6.52 -29.77 1.33
C ALA A 109 6.56 -28.52 0.44
N GLN A 110 5.73 -28.47 -0.61
CA GLN A 110 5.62 -27.28 -1.46
C GLN A 110 5.00 -26.09 -0.72
N LEU A 111 3.93 -26.32 0.05
CA LEU A 111 3.29 -25.26 0.84
C LEU A 111 4.24 -24.72 1.91
N GLU A 112 5.01 -25.58 2.56
CA GLU A 112 6.06 -25.18 3.51
C GLU A 112 7.14 -24.34 2.84
N ALA A 113 7.64 -24.76 1.68
CA ALA A 113 8.64 -23.99 0.92
C ALA A 113 8.10 -22.60 0.51
N ARG A 114 6.84 -22.51 0.09
CA ARG A 114 6.18 -21.23 -0.24
C ARG A 114 6.03 -20.34 0.99
N LEU A 115 5.67 -20.91 2.13
CA LEU A 115 5.56 -20.18 3.40
C LEU A 115 6.93 -19.62 3.80
N GLN A 116 7.98 -20.43 3.76
CA GLN A 116 9.35 -20.00 4.08
C GLN A 116 9.83 -18.88 3.14
N ALA A 117 9.56 -18.99 1.83
CA ALA A 117 9.89 -17.94 0.87
C ALA A 117 9.14 -16.63 1.17
N SER A 118 7.86 -16.69 1.52
CA SER A 118 7.05 -15.52 1.88
C SER A 118 7.54 -14.86 3.18
N LEU A 119 7.84 -15.65 4.21
CA LEU A 119 8.43 -15.14 5.45
C LEU A 119 9.77 -14.42 5.20
N GLY A 120 10.63 -15.00 4.36
CA GLY A 120 11.88 -14.37 3.96
C GLY A 120 11.71 -13.08 3.15
N GLN A 121 10.65 -12.95 2.35
CA GLN A 121 10.30 -11.69 1.69
C GLN A 121 9.78 -10.65 2.68
N GLN A 122 8.91 -11.03 3.60
CA GLN A 122 8.39 -10.15 4.63
C GLN A 122 9.51 -9.60 5.52
N GLN A 123 10.45 -10.45 5.95
CA GLN A 123 11.57 -10.04 6.80
C GLN A 123 12.48 -9.03 6.08
N ARG A 124 12.78 -9.26 4.79
CA ARG A 124 13.53 -8.31 3.96
C ARG A 124 12.78 -6.98 3.79
N GLY A 125 11.47 -7.03 3.57
CA GLY A 125 10.63 -5.83 3.50
C GLY A 125 10.64 -5.03 4.81
N GLN A 126 10.56 -5.70 5.96
CA GLN A 126 10.64 -5.05 7.27
C GLN A 126 11.99 -4.38 7.51
N GLN A 127 13.10 -5.02 7.11
CA GLN A 127 14.44 -4.43 7.20
C GLN A 127 14.56 -3.18 6.34
N GLU A 128 14.06 -3.20 5.10
CA GLU A 128 14.10 -2.04 4.21
C GLU A 128 13.21 -0.89 4.73
N LEU A 129 12.04 -1.20 5.28
CA LEU A 129 11.19 -0.20 5.93
C LEU A 129 11.89 0.45 7.14
N GLY A 130 12.59 -0.34 7.94
CA GLY A 130 13.42 0.19 9.04
C GLY A 130 14.50 1.13 8.53
N ARG A 131 15.23 0.72 7.49
CA ARG A 131 16.28 1.53 6.84
C ARG A 131 15.73 2.87 6.34
N GLN A 132 14.59 2.85 5.64
CA GLN A 132 13.94 4.06 5.14
C GLN A 132 13.44 4.97 6.26
N ALA A 133 12.93 4.41 7.36
CA ALA A 133 12.52 5.18 8.53
C ALA A 133 13.69 5.91 9.19
N ASP A 134 14.85 5.25 9.29
CA ASP A 134 16.08 5.84 9.82
C ASP A 134 16.61 6.96 8.90
N GLU A 135 16.59 6.75 7.58
CA GLU A 135 16.94 7.79 6.59
C GLU A 135 16.02 9.02 6.72
N LEU A 136 14.71 8.80 6.80
CA LEU A 136 13.73 9.89 6.98
C LEU A 136 13.96 10.64 8.29
N LYS A 137 14.32 9.94 9.37
CA LYS A 137 14.68 10.56 10.64
C LYS A 137 15.91 11.45 10.48
N GLY A 138 16.96 10.95 9.81
CA GLY A 138 18.17 11.72 9.51
C GLY A 138 17.88 13.00 8.71
N VAL A 139 17.09 12.89 7.64
CA VAL A 139 16.69 14.05 6.81
C VAL A 139 15.86 15.07 7.62
N ARG A 140 14.97 14.62 8.51
CA ARG A 140 14.18 15.51 9.39
C ARG A 140 15.08 16.26 10.37
N GLU A 141 16.05 15.58 10.97
CA GLU A 141 17.03 16.20 11.87
C GLU A 141 17.89 17.24 11.15
N GLU A 142 18.38 16.92 9.95
CA GLU A 142 19.14 17.86 9.13
C GLU A 142 18.30 19.08 8.73
N SER A 143 17.06 18.85 8.30
CA SER A 143 16.10 19.93 7.99
C SER A 143 15.85 20.83 9.20
N ARG A 144 15.73 20.26 10.41
CA ARG A 144 15.61 21.02 11.66
C ARG A 144 16.87 21.85 11.94
N ARG A 145 18.06 21.30 11.73
CA ARG A 145 19.34 22.02 11.87
C ARG A 145 19.42 23.20 10.90
N ARG A 146 19.08 22.99 9.63
CA ARG A 146 19.05 24.05 8.60
C ARG A 146 18.06 25.16 8.96
N ARG A 147 16.85 24.83 9.43
CA ARG A 147 15.87 25.83 9.91
C ARG A 147 16.40 26.67 11.07
N LYS A 148 17.04 26.03 12.06
CA LYS A 148 17.68 26.75 13.18
C LYS A 148 18.75 27.72 12.68
N MET A 149 19.62 27.28 11.77
CA MET A 149 20.68 28.11 11.19
C MET A 149 20.11 29.33 10.43
N ILE A 150 19.07 29.12 9.64
CA ILE A 150 18.38 30.22 8.93
C ILE A 150 17.77 31.20 9.92
N SER A 151 17.10 30.72 10.97
CA SER A 151 16.51 31.57 12.01
C SER A 151 17.58 32.39 12.75
N THR A 152 18.73 31.80 13.08
CA THR A 152 19.84 32.53 13.70
C THR A 152 20.44 33.59 12.77
N LEU A 153 20.57 33.29 11.46
CA LEU A 153 21.04 34.26 10.48
C LEU A 153 20.04 35.41 10.31
N GLN A 154 18.75 35.13 10.27
CA GLN A 154 17.70 36.15 10.24
C GLN A 154 17.74 37.03 11.50
N GLN A 155 17.88 36.43 12.69
CA GLN A 155 18.01 37.19 13.93
C GLN A 155 19.24 38.12 13.92
N LEU A 156 20.38 37.65 13.43
CA LEU A 156 21.59 38.47 13.29
C LEU A 156 21.37 39.63 12.32
N LEU A 157 20.67 39.40 11.20
CA LEU A 157 20.30 40.45 10.24
C LEU A 157 19.33 41.49 10.84
N LEU A 158 18.40 41.07 11.71
CA LEU A 158 17.51 42.00 12.42
C LEU A 158 18.27 42.80 13.49
N GLN A 159 19.24 42.20 14.18
CA GLN A 159 20.08 42.89 15.17
C GLN A 159 20.98 43.95 14.55
N THR A 160 21.54 43.69 13.35
CA THR A 160 22.22 44.74 12.57
C THR A 160 21.27 45.81 12.06
N GLY A 161 19.95 45.56 12.00
CA GLY A 161 18.94 46.59 11.73
C GLY A 161 18.69 47.57 12.88
N ALA A 162 18.81 47.12 14.14
CA ALA A 162 18.41 47.87 15.33
C ALA A 162 19.51 48.78 15.93
N HIS A 163 20.78 48.58 15.58
CA HIS A 163 21.91 49.38 16.08
C HIS A 163 22.52 50.31 15.02
N ASN A 164 21.72 50.82 14.08
CA ASN A 164 22.18 51.78 13.05
C ASN A 164 22.09 53.26 13.49
N TYR A 165 22.22 53.54 14.79
CA TYR A 165 22.28 54.91 15.27
C TYR A 165 23.74 55.35 15.35
N HIS A 166 24.08 56.36 14.55
CA HIS A 166 25.41 56.93 14.48
C HIS A 166 25.45 58.22 15.31
N THR A 167 26.14 58.17 16.46
CA THR A 167 26.38 59.33 17.33
C THR A 167 27.46 60.23 16.74
N CYS A 168 27.27 61.55 16.78
CA CYS A 168 28.34 62.48 16.50
C CYS A 168 29.33 62.53 17.66
N HIS A 169 30.63 62.49 17.37
CA HIS A 169 31.67 62.57 18.41
C HIS A 169 32.00 64.01 18.82
N LEU A 170 31.47 65.00 18.08
CA LEU A 170 31.72 66.43 18.29
C LEU A 170 30.54 67.13 18.98
N CYS A 171 29.40 66.45 19.12
CA CYS A 171 28.25 66.89 19.91
C CYS A 171 27.29 65.71 20.12
N ASP A 172 26.38 65.78 21.09
CA ASP A 172 25.54 64.64 21.50
C ASP A 172 24.37 64.28 20.56
N LYS A 173 24.49 64.55 19.25
CA LYS A 173 23.44 64.26 18.27
C LYS A 173 23.57 62.86 17.69
N THR A 174 22.48 62.10 17.70
CA THR A 174 22.35 60.75 17.11
C THR A 174 21.61 60.80 15.78
N PHE A 175 22.07 60.00 14.82
CA PHE A 175 21.52 59.96 13.46
C PHE A 175 21.19 58.53 13.04
N MET A 176 20.02 58.33 12.43
CA MET A 176 19.54 57.01 11.98
C MET A 176 20.33 56.40 10.81
N ASN A 177 21.17 57.18 10.14
CA ASN A 177 21.95 56.76 8.98
C ASN A 177 23.30 57.50 8.97
N ALA A 178 24.37 56.78 8.63
CA ALA A 178 25.74 57.31 8.54
C ALA A 178 25.85 58.52 7.59
N THR A 179 25.01 58.61 6.56
CA THR A 179 24.98 59.75 5.63
C THR A 179 24.48 61.04 6.29
N PHE A 180 23.50 60.95 7.19
CA PHE A 180 23.01 62.09 7.95
C PHE A 180 24.02 62.56 9.00
N LEU A 181 24.71 61.62 9.66
CA LEU A 181 25.83 61.98 10.55
C LEU A 181 26.93 62.72 9.77
N ARG A 182 27.37 62.19 8.62
CA ARG A 182 28.38 62.87 7.78
C ARG A 182 27.92 64.27 7.36
N SER A 183 26.68 64.41 6.92
CA SER A 183 26.10 65.71 6.55
C SER A 183 26.05 66.69 7.72
N HIS A 184 25.74 66.20 8.92
CA HIS A 184 25.74 67.00 10.14
C HIS A 184 27.15 67.46 10.51
N ILE A 185 28.12 66.55 10.51
CA ILE A 185 29.54 66.88 10.69
C ILE A 185 29.96 67.91 9.65
N GLN A 186 29.56 67.73 8.39
CA GLN A 186 29.93 68.65 7.32
C GLN A 186 29.30 70.04 7.44
N ARG A 187 28.06 70.18 7.93
CA ARG A 187 27.39 71.49 8.01
C ARG A 187 27.66 72.24 9.31
N ARG A 188 27.91 71.51 10.39
CA ARG A 188 28.02 72.10 11.74
C ARG A 188 29.45 72.04 12.27
N HIS A 189 30.26 71.13 11.76
CA HIS A 189 31.64 70.89 12.21
C HIS A 189 32.70 71.03 11.10
N ALA A 190 32.34 71.12 9.80
CA ALA A 190 33.32 71.34 8.72
C ALA A 190 33.62 72.81 8.42
N GLY A 191 33.61 73.65 9.46
CA GLY A 191 34.19 74.99 9.38
C GLY A 191 35.73 74.99 9.22
N THR A 192 36.38 73.83 9.17
CA THR A 192 37.84 73.70 9.04
C THR A 192 38.23 72.46 8.24
N ALA A 193 37.97 72.44 6.91
CA ALA A 193 38.72 71.60 5.95
C ALA A 193 38.23 71.85 4.51
N GLU A 194 38.60 72.98 3.91
CA GLU A 194 38.54 73.19 2.46
C GLU A 194 39.97 73.11 1.88
N VAL A 195 40.52 71.91 1.72
CA VAL A 195 41.63 71.63 0.78
C VAL A 195 41.51 70.15 0.36
N GLY A 196 41.06 69.87 -0.86
CA GLY A 196 41.10 68.51 -1.43
C GLY A 196 39.97 68.06 -2.37
N LYS A 197 39.18 68.97 -2.96
CA LYS A 197 38.09 68.60 -3.87
C LYS A 197 38.54 68.67 -5.33
N GLN A 198 39.08 67.58 -5.86
CA GLN A 198 39.14 67.33 -7.32
C GLN A 198 39.51 65.87 -7.65
N LYS A 199 40.31 65.19 -6.81
CA LYS A 199 40.66 63.76 -7.02
C LYS A 199 39.64 62.77 -6.45
N GLN A 200 38.85 63.20 -5.46
CA GLN A 200 37.87 62.36 -4.77
C GLN A 200 36.54 62.22 -5.53
N GLU A 201 36.21 63.18 -6.40
CA GLU A 201 34.94 63.21 -7.15
C GLU A 201 34.99 62.30 -8.38
N GLN A 202 36.15 62.16 -9.03
CA GLN A 202 36.40 61.15 -10.07
C GLN A 202 36.41 59.73 -9.51
N SER A 203 37.07 59.50 -8.37
CA SER A 203 37.08 58.21 -7.67
C SER A 203 35.68 57.79 -7.19
N LEU A 204 34.86 58.74 -6.73
CA LEU A 204 33.48 58.46 -6.34
C LEU A 204 32.58 58.15 -7.54
N GLY A 205 32.81 58.81 -8.68
CA GLY A 205 32.12 58.52 -9.95
C GLY A 205 32.40 57.12 -10.47
N GLU A 206 33.66 56.68 -10.46
CA GLU A 206 34.06 55.32 -10.84
C GLU A 206 33.41 54.25 -9.96
N VAL A 207 33.36 54.48 -8.64
CA VAL A 207 32.69 53.57 -7.69
C VAL A 207 31.18 53.52 -7.92
N LEU A 208 30.55 54.65 -8.27
CA LEU A 208 29.11 54.68 -8.57
C LEU A 208 28.77 53.95 -9.88
N GLU A 209 29.59 54.08 -10.90
CA GLU A 209 29.44 53.31 -12.15
C GLU A 209 29.70 51.82 -11.91
N GLU A 210 30.68 51.45 -11.09
CA GLU A 210 30.93 50.05 -10.71
C GLU A 210 29.74 49.47 -9.93
N LEU A 211 29.16 50.24 -9.00
CA LEU A 211 27.95 49.83 -8.27
C LEU A 211 26.73 49.71 -9.19
N ARG A 212 26.58 50.60 -10.17
CA ARG A 212 25.52 50.54 -11.17
C ARG A 212 25.66 49.30 -12.07
N ALA A 213 26.89 49.01 -12.51
CA ALA A 213 27.18 47.80 -13.29
C ALA A 213 26.94 46.53 -12.48
N LYS A 214 27.34 46.49 -11.21
CA LYS A 214 27.04 45.37 -10.28
C LYS A 214 25.54 45.20 -10.09
N LEU A 215 24.80 46.29 -9.91
CA LEU A 215 23.33 46.22 -9.77
C LEU A 215 22.67 45.64 -11.02
N GLN A 216 23.04 46.12 -12.21
CA GLN A 216 22.52 45.60 -13.47
C GLN A 216 22.87 44.13 -13.68
N TRP A 217 24.10 43.73 -13.35
CA TRP A 217 24.51 42.32 -13.37
C TRP A 217 23.67 41.46 -12.42
N THR A 218 23.49 41.90 -11.17
CA THR A 218 22.67 41.15 -10.18
C THR A 218 21.19 41.08 -10.58
N GLN A 219 20.65 42.13 -11.23
CA GLN A 219 19.29 42.10 -11.77
C GLN A 219 19.17 41.09 -12.92
N GLY A 220 20.13 41.08 -13.85
CA GLY A 220 20.17 40.09 -14.93
C GLY A 220 20.31 38.65 -14.42
N GLU A 221 21.14 38.42 -13.41
CA GLU A 221 21.31 37.11 -12.76
C GLU A 221 20.00 36.65 -12.09
N LEU A 222 19.30 37.56 -11.40
CA LEU A 222 18.01 37.25 -10.76
C LEU A 222 16.90 36.95 -11.79
N GLU A 223 16.87 37.70 -12.89
CA GLU A 223 15.94 37.45 -14.00
C GLU A 223 16.22 36.10 -14.67
N ALA A 224 17.49 35.79 -14.92
CA ALA A 224 17.91 34.48 -15.45
C ALA A 224 17.52 33.34 -14.49
N GLN A 225 17.69 33.53 -13.17
CA GLN A 225 17.28 32.55 -12.17
C GLN A 225 15.76 32.31 -12.18
N ARG A 226 14.96 33.37 -12.30
CA ARG A 226 13.49 33.29 -12.42
C ARG A 226 13.06 32.60 -13.72
N GLU A 227 13.72 32.90 -14.84
CA GLU A 227 13.49 32.25 -16.13
C GLU A 227 13.79 30.73 -16.03
N ALA A 228 14.92 30.37 -15.43
CA ALA A 228 15.31 28.98 -15.22
C ALA A 228 14.34 28.24 -14.30
N GLU A 229 13.80 28.90 -13.27
CA GLU A 229 12.79 28.32 -12.40
C GLU A 229 11.45 28.11 -13.11
N ARG A 230 11.00 29.08 -13.93
CA ARG A 230 9.83 28.91 -14.81
C ARG A 230 10.00 27.72 -15.74
N GLN A 231 11.16 27.58 -16.37
CA GLN A 231 11.47 26.46 -17.26
C GLN A 231 11.43 25.12 -16.51
N ARG A 232 12.00 25.05 -15.30
CA ARG A 232 11.94 23.85 -14.46
C ARG A 232 10.51 23.46 -14.12
N GLN A 233 9.67 24.44 -13.74
CA GLN A 233 8.25 24.19 -13.42
C GLN A 233 7.48 23.65 -14.64
N VAL A 234 7.68 24.26 -15.82
CA VAL A 234 7.06 23.78 -17.06
C VAL A 234 7.51 22.36 -17.39
N GLN A 235 8.81 22.08 -17.24
CA GLN A 235 9.36 20.74 -17.48
C GLN A 235 8.79 19.71 -16.49
N GLU A 236 8.63 20.05 -15.22
CA GLU A 236 8.05 19.16 -14.21
C GLU A 236 6.57 18.85 -14.50
N VAL A 237 5.80 19.84 -14.94
CA VAL A 237 4.40 19.66 -15.37
C VAL A 237 4.33 18.76 -16.62
N GLU A 238 5.21 18.94 -17.60
CA GLU A 238 5.22 18.07 -18.78
C GLU A 238 5.66 16.63 -18.44
N MET A 239 6.63 16.47 -17.54
CA MET A 239 7.06 15.13 -17.07
C MET A 239 5.96 14.41 -16.29
N THR A 240 5.19 15.13 -15.46
CA THR A 240 4.05 14.54 -14.74
C THR A 240 2.93 14.16 -15.71
N ARG A 241 2.57 15.05 -16.64
CA ARG A 241 1.62 14.75 -17.73
C ARG A 241 2.04 13.53 -18.54
N GLN A 242 3.32 13.41 -18.88
CA GLN A 242 3.82 12.27 -19.63
C GLN A 242 3.70 10.95 -18.85
N ARG A 243 4.02 10.97 -17.55
CA ARG A 243 3.82 9.81 -16.65
C ARG A 243 2.35 9.40 -16.57
N GLU A 244 1.42 10.37 -16.50
CA GLU A 244 -0.02 10.09 -16.51
C GLU A 244 -0.47 9.46 -17.83
N ILE A 245 0.01 9.96 -18.97
CA ILE A 245 -0.27 9.40 -20.29
C ILE A 245 0.24 7.95 -20.38
N GLU A 246 1.47 7.69 -19.91
CA GLU A 246 2.05 6.35 -19.89
C GLU A 246 1.31 5.39 -18.95
N ALA A 247 0.92 5.85 -17.77
CA ALA A 247 0.10 5.08 -16.84
C ALA A 247 -1.26 4.72 -17.46
N LYS A 248 -1.90 5.68 -18.13
CA LYS A 248 -3.15 5.47 -18.85
C LYS A 248 -3.01 4.46 -19.99
N LYS A 249 -1.94 4.56 -20.79
CA LYS A 249 -1.63 3.59 -21.86
C LYS A 249 -1.45 2.18 -21.30
N LYS A 250 -0.66 2.01 -20.23
CA LYS A 250 -0.47 0.70 -19.56
C LYS A 250 -1.78 0.13 -19.04
N PHE A 251 -2.65 0.98 -18.47
CA PHE A 251 -3.97 0.57 -18.00
C PHE A 251 -4.87 0.10 -19.15
N ASP A 252 -4.88 0.81 -20.27
CA ASP A 252 -5.66 0.43 -21.44
C ASP A 252 -5.13 -0.84 -22.12
N GLU A 253 -3.81 -1.03 -22.19
CA GLU A 253 -3.19 -2.27 -22.65
C GLU A 253 -3.55 -3.46 -21.77
N TRP A 254 -3.51 -3.29 -20.45
CA TRP A 254 -3.92 -4.33 -19.50
C TRP A 254 -5.40 -4.70 -19.69
N LYS A 255 -6.26 -3.69 -19.83
CA LYS A 255 -7.70 -3.87 -20.08
C LYS A 255 -7.96 -4.66 -21.37
N GLU A 256 -7.21 -4.38 -22.43
CA GLU A 256 -7.33 -5.11 -23.70
C GLU A 256 -6.82 -6.55 -23.60
N LYS A 257 -5.70 -6.77 -22.89
CA LYS A 257 -5.20 -8.12 -22.60
C LYS A 257 -6.24 -8.94 -21.83
N GLU A 258 -6.88 -8.35 -20.83
CA GLU A 258 -7.88 -9.04 -20.01
C GLU A 258 -9.14 -9.36 -20.82
N ARG A 259 -9.61 -8.41 -21.65
CA ARG A 259 -10.67 -8.67 -22.64
C ARG A 259 -10.32 -9.82 -23.57
N SER A 260 -9.12 -9.81 -24.14
CA SER A 260 -8.66 -10.85 -25.06
C SER A 260 -8.61 -12.23 -24.41
N LYS A 261 -8.18 -12.32 -23.15
CA LYS A 261 -8.23 -13.58 -22.37
C LYS A 261 -9.65 -14.08 -22.20
N LEU A 262 -10.57 -13.22 -21.76
CA LEU A 262 -11.99 -13.58 -21.57
C LEU A 262 -12.63 -14.05 -22.88
N TYR A 263 -12.39 -13.35 -23.99
CA TYR A 263 -12.86 -13.80 -25.30
C TYR A 263 -12.26 -15.15 -25.70
N GLY A 264 -10.97 -15.37 -25.43
CA GLY A 264 -10.32 -16.66 -25.66
C GLY A 264 -10.90 -17.80 -24.81
N GLU A 265 -11.25 -17.55 -23.54
CA GLU A 265 -11.93 -18.52 -22.67
C GLU A 265 -13.35 -18.84 -23.16
N ILE A 266 -14.10 -17.80 -23.56
CA ILE A 266 -15.42 -17.96 -24.15
C ILE A 266 -15.35 -18.81 -25.42
N ASP A 267 -14.36 -18.58 -26.29
CA ASP A 267 -14.24 -19.34 -27.54
C ASP A 267 -13.81 -20.80 -27.30
N LYS A 268 -12.93 -21.06 -26.31
CA LYS A 268 -12.65 -22.43 -25.86
C LYS A 268 -13.90 -23.13 -25.36
N LEU A 269 -14.72 -22.44 -24.55
CA LEU A 269 -15.97 -23.00 -24.04
C LEU A 269 -16.97 -23.27 -25.17
N LYS A 270 -17.08 -22.37 -26.15
CA LYS A 270 -17.91 -22.60 -27.35
C LYS A 270 -17.43 -23.81 -28.14
N GLN A 271 -16.12 -24.01 -28.30
CA GLN A 271 -15.56 -25.19 -28.96
C GLN A 271 -15.93 -26.48 -28.22
N LEU A 272 -15.74 -26.51 -26.89
CA LEU A 272 -16.14 -27.66 -26.07
C LEU A 272 -17.63 -27.99 -26.24
N PHE A 273 -18.50 -26.98 -26.15
CA PHE A 273 -19.93 -27.18 -26.40
C PHE A 273 -20.21 -27.69 -27.81
N TRP A 274 -19.54 -27.14 -28.82
CA TRP A 274 -19.73 -27.57 -30.20
C TRP A 274 -19.35 -29.04 -30.42
N ASP A 275 -18.25 -29.48 -29.83
CA ASP A 275 -17.77 -30.87 -29.91
C ASP A 275 -18.71 -31.84 -29.16
N GLU A 276 -19.26 -31.42 -28.02
CA GLU A 276 -20.31 -32.15 -27.30
C GLU A 276 -21.58 -32.26 -28.15
N PHE A 277 -22.05 -31.15 -28.73
CA PHE A 277 -23.21 -31.14 -29.62
C PHE A 277 -23.01 -32.08 -30.81
N LYS A 278 -21.82 -32.10 -31.42
CA LYS A 278 -21.49 -32.98 -32.53
C LYS A 278 -21.49 -34.45 -32.09
N THR A 279 -20.93 -34.75 -30.92
CA THR A 279 -20.94 -36.09 -30.34
C THR A 279 -22.37 -36.58 -30.10
N VAL A 280 -23.22 -35.74 -29.52
CA VAL A 280 -24.64 -36.05 -29.26
C VAL A 280 -25.42 -36.22 -30.56
N ALA A 281 -25.18 -35.37 -31.57
CA ALA A 281 -25.83 -35.50 -32.87
C ALA A 281 -25.48 -36.85 -33.55
N ASN A 282 -24.21 -37.27 -33.48
CA ASN A 282 -23.78 -38.57 -34.00
C ASN A 282 -24.42 -39.73 -33.23
N GLN A 283 -24.52 -39.62 -31.90
CA GLN A 283 -25.20 -40.61 -31.05
C GLN A 283 -26.70 -40.71 -31.39
N ASN A 284 -27.37 -39.58 -31.58
CA ASN A 284 -28.77 -39.53 -31.99
C ASN A 284 -28.98 -40.15 -33.38
N SER A 285 -28.14 -39.85 -34.37
CA SER A 285 -28.20 -40.49 -35.69
C SER A 285 -28.05 -42.02 -35.58
N THR A 286 -27.12 -42.48 -34.75
CA THR A 286 -26.90 -43.92 -34.51
C THR A 286 -28.12 -44.57 -33.85
N LEU A 287 -28.75 -43.89 -32.89
CA LEU A 287 -29.97 -44.38 -32.24
C LEU A 287 -31.16 -44.40 -33.21
N GLU A 288 -31.30 -43.39 -34.06
CA GLU A 288 -32.32 -43.34 -35.11
C GLU A 288 -32.15 -44.46 -36.14
N GLU A 289 -30.92 -44.75 -36.56
CA GLU A 289 -30.62 -45.88 -37.45
C GLU A 289 -30.99 -47.22 -36.82
N LYS A 290 -30.63 -47.45 -35.55
CA LYS A 290 -31.02 -48.65 -34.81
C LYS A 290 -32.55 -48.76 -34.68
N LEU A 291 -33.22 -47.65 -34.44
CA LEU A 291 -34.68 -47.61 -34.33
C LEU A 291 -35.36 -47.95 -35.66
N LYS A 292 -34.85 -47.43 -36.79
CA LYS A 292 -35.31 -47.79 -38.14
C LYS A 292 -35.04 -49.27 -38.46
N ALA A 293 -33.87 -49.80 -38.10
CA ALA A 293 -33.52 -51.20 -38.32
C ALA A 293 -34.47 -52.16 -37.58
N LEU A 294 -34.76 -51.87 -36.30
CA LEU A 294 -35.74 -52.62 -35.50
C LEU A 294 -37.17 -52.52 -36.09
N GLN A 295 -37.57 -51.34 -36.58
CA GLN A 295 -38.85 -51.17 -37.26
C GLN A 295 -38.94 -51.93 -38.58
N SER A 296 -37.86 -51.98 -39.36
CA SER A 296 -37.83 -52.76 -40.61
C SER A 296 -37.88 -54.26 -40.37
N TYR A 297 -37.20 -54.75 -39.32
CA TYR A 297 -37.21 -56.16 -38.95
C TYR A 297 -38.63 -56.62 -38.57
N SER A 298 -39.36 -55.78 -37.82
CA SER A 298 -40.78 -55.96 -37.48
C SER A 298 -41.74 -56.04 -38.69
N MET A 299 -41.37 -55.56 -39.87
CA MET A 299 -42.23 -55.59 -41.08
C MET A 299 -41.92 -56.74 -42.05
N THR A 300 -40.84 -57.49 -41.81
CA THR A 300 -40.45 -58.64 -42.66
C THR A 300 -41.20 -59.90 -42.22
N GLU A 301 -42.46 -60.05 -42.62
CA GLU A 301 -43.17 -61.33 -42.47
C GLU A 301 -42.64 -62.34 -43.49
N SER A 302 -42.15 -63.49 -43.01
CA SER A 302 -41.67 -64.56 -43.87
C SER A 302 -42.84 -65.33 -44.50
N HIS A 303 -42.77 -65.62 -45.80
CA HIS A 303 -43.80 -66.40 -46.51
C HIS A 303 -43.69 -67.92 -46.27
N LEU A 304 -42.99 -68.36 -45.22
CA LEU A 304 -42.81 -69.76 -44.86
C LEU A 304 -43.51 -70.02 -43.51
N GLY A 305 -44.56 -70.86 -43.57
CA GLY A 305 -45.44 -71.30 -42.48
C GLY A 305 -45.03 -71.04 -41.03
N SER A 306 -45.95 -70.40 -40.30
CA SER A 306 -45.91 -70.02 -38.88
C SER A 306 -45.65 -71.20 -37.92
N LEU A 307 -44.52 -71.15 -37.20
CA LEU A 307 -44.38 -71.75 -35.87
C LEU A 307 -44.93 -70.73 -34.87
N ARG A 308 -46.02 -71.09 -34.19
CA ARG A 308 -47.03 -70.14 -33.68
C ARG A 308 -46.68 -69.44 -32.37
N ASP A 309 -45.60 -69.81 -31.67
CA ASP A 309 -45.38 -69.32 -30.30
C ASP A 309 -44.14 -68.42 -30.15
N GLU A 310 -43.00 -68.71 -30.78
CA GLU A 310 -41.78 -67.89 -30.61
C GLU A 310 -41.84 -66.51 -31.29
N GLU A 311 -42.53 -66.41 -32.43
CA GLU A 311 -42.64 -65.16 -33.18
C GLU A 311 -43.47 -64.09 -32.42
N SER A 312 -44.41 -64.53 -31.58
CA SER A 312 -45.23 -63.63 -30.77
C SER A 312 -44.48 -63.07 -29.55
N GLU A 313 -43.63 -63.88 -28.92
CA GLU A 313 -42.77 -63.46 -27.82
C GLU A 313 -41.62 -62.56 -28.31
N GLU A 314 -41.05 -62.84 -29.49
CA GLU A 314 -40.03 -61.98 -30.11
C GLU A 314 -40.59 -60.62 -30.51
N ARG A 315 -41.80 -60.56 -31.09
CA ARG A 315 -42.49 -59.29 -31.37
C ARG A 315 -42.77 -58.50 -30.08
N LEU A 316 -43.14 -59.18 -29.00
CA LEU A 316 -43.36 -58.55 -27.69
C LEU A 316 -42.06 -57.97 -27.12
N LYS A 317 -40.95 -58.72 -27.18
CA LYS A 317 -39.61 -58.27 -26.78
C LYS A 317 -39.16 -57.06 -27.60
N GLN A 318 -39.34 -57.09 -28.92
CA GLN A 318 -38.99 -55.97 -29.81
C GLN A 318 -39.84 -54.72 -29.53
N ALA A 319 -41.13 -54.87 -29.25
CA ALA A 319 -42.01 -53.77 -28.87
C ALA A 319 -41.56 -53.13 -27.53
N GLN A 320 -41.18 -53.95 -26.55
CA GLN A 320 -40.62 -53.50 -25.27
C GLN A 320 -39.27 -52.77 -25.46
N GLU A 321 -38.38 -53.28 -26.31
CA GLU A 321 -37.11 -52.63 -26.63
C GLU A 321 -37.29 -51.28 -27.34
N LEU A 322 -38.22 -51.19 -28.30
CA LEU A 322 -38.57 -49.95 -28.97
C LEU A 322 -39.19 -48.93 -28.00
N GLN A 323 -40.03 -49.38 -27.07
CA GLN A 323 -40.59 -48.52 -26.04
C GLN A 323 -39.49 -48.01 -25.10
N ALA A 324 -38.60 -48.88 -24.63
CA ALA A 324 -37.47 -48.50 -23.78
C ALA A 324 -36.51 -47.51 -24.48
N LEU A 325 -36.28 -47.64 -25.80
CA LEU A 325 -35.47 -46.68 -26.55
C LEU A 325 -36.14 -45.29 -26.63
N ARG A 326 -37.46 -45.25 -26.87
CA ARG A 326 -38.21 -43.98 -26.91
C ARG A 326 -38.22 -43.27 -25.56
N GLU A 327 -38.44 -44.03 -24.48
CA GLU A 327 -38.38 -43.50 -23.12
C GLU A 327 -36.99 -42.94 -22.80
N LYS A 328 -35.91 -43.63 -23.20
CA LYS A 328 -34.54 -43.12 -23.05
C LYS A 328 -34.32 -41.80 -23.81
N MET A 329 -34.81 -41.67 -25.03
CA MET A 329 -34.68 -40.42 -25.79
C MET A 329 -35.46 -39.26 -25.15
N GLU A 330 -36.67 -39.49 -24.66
CA GLU A 330 -37.44 -38.46 -23.98
C GLU A 330 -36.81 -38.07 -22.63
N VAL A 331 -36.27 -39.02 -21.86
CA VAL A 331 -35.49 -38.72 -20.65
C VAL A 331 -34.29 -37.83 -20.98
N GLN A 332 -33.48 -38.19 -21.99
CA GLN A 332 -32.33 -37.37 -22.40
C GLN A 332 -32.74 -35.96 -22.86
N LYS A 333 -33.82 -35.84 -23.62
CA LYS A 333 -34.36 -34.55 -24.08
C LYS A 333 -34.83 -33.68 -22.92
N THR A 334 -35.54 -34.25 -21.93
CA THR A 334 -35.97 -33.48 -20.75
C THR A 334 -34.79 -33.12 -19.84
N GLU A 335 -33.79 -33.99 -19.71
CA GLU A 335 -32.54 -33.69 -18.98
C GLU A 335 -31.77 -32.55 -19.62
N TRP A 336 -31.60 -32.55 -20.94
CA TRP A 336 -30.95 -31.46 -21.66
C TRP A 336 -31.72 -30.14 -21.53
N LYS A 337 -33.06 -30.20 -21.63
CA LYS A 337 -33.90 -29.01 -21.42
C LYS A 337 -33.74 -28.45 -20.00
N ARG A 338 -33.63 -29.31 -18.98
CA ARG A 338 -33.34 -28.91 -17.60
C ARG A 338 -31.94 -28.32 -17.46
N LYS A 339 -30.91 -28.96 -18.00
CA LYS A 339 -29.51 -28.46 -17.98
C LYS A 339 -29.39 -27.08 -18.64
N MET A 340 -30.01 -26.90 -19.80
CA MET A 340 -29.96 -25.61 -20.51
C MET A 340 -30.70 -24.51 -19.74
N LYS A 341 -31.83 -24.83 -19.11
CA LYS A 341 -32.55 -23.90 -18.23
C LYS A 341 -31.71 -23.50 -17.02
N ALA A 342 -31.07 -24.46 -16.35
CA ALA A 342 -30.20 -24.21 -15.20
C ALA A 342 -29.03 -23.29 -15.56
N LEU A 343 -28.32 -23.56 -16.66
CA LEU A 343 -27.22 -22.70 -17.14
C LEU A 343 -27.69 -21.28 -17.49
N HIS A 344 -28.89 -21.13 -18.03
CA HIS A 344 -29.46 -19.81 -18.30
C HIS A 344 -29.80 -19.04 -17.01
N GLU A 345 -30.34 -19.73 -16.00
CA GLU A 345 -30.67 -19.15 -14.70
C GLU A 345 -29.40 -18.75 -13.93
N GLU A 346 -28.36 -19.59 -13.95
CA GLU A 346 -27.05 -19.30 -13.36
C GLU A 346 -26.41 -18.06 -13.99
N ARG A 347 -26.33 -18.01 -15.32
CA ARG A 347 -25.80 -16.82 -16.03
C ARG A 347 -26.64 -15.56 -15.80
N ALA A 348 -27.95 -15.71 -15.56
CA ALA A 348 -28.82 -14.59 -15.19
C ALA A 348 -28.61 -14.13 -13.74
N ALA A 349 -28.26 -15.03 -12.83
CA ALA A 349 -27.88 -14.72 -11.46
C ALA A 349 -26.54 -13.97 -11.41
N GLU A 350 -25.49 -14.48 -12.08
CA GLU A 350 -24.18 -13.82 -12.19
C GLU A 350 -24.30 -12.39 -12.73
N ARG A 351 -25.10 -12.20 -13.79
CA ARG A 351 -25.36 -10.86 -14.35
C ARG A 351 -26.11 -9.93 -13.39
N ARG A 352 -26.91 -10.46 -12.46
CA ARG A 352 -27.57 -9.62 -11.44
C ARG A 352 -26.56 -9.23 -10.37
N GLU A 353 -25.79 -10.18 -9.86
CA GLU A 353 -24.75 -9.94 -8.86
C GLU A 353 -23.71 -8.91 -9.35
N MET A 354 -23.21 -9.07 -10.57
CA MET A 354 -22.27 -8.11 -11.17
C MET A 354 -22.86 -6.70 -11.36
N ARG A 355 -24.18 -6.59 -11.53
CA ARG A 355 -24.87 -5.30 -11.63
C ARG A 355 -25.02 -4.65 -10.25
N GLU A 356 -25.45 -5.42 -9.26
CA GLU A 356 -25.57 -4.97 -7.87
C GLU A 356 -24.21 -4.51 -7.32
N GLU A 357 -23.14 -5.25 -7.60
CA GLU A 357 -21.80 -4.85 -7.19
C GLU A 357 -21.32 -3.58 -7.92
N ASN A 358 -21.60 -3.43 -9.22
CA ASN A 358 -21.31 -2.17 -9.92
C ASN A 358 -22.05 -0.98 -9.31
N GLU A 359 -23.34 -1.13 -9.01
CA GLU A 359 -24.14 -0.08 -8.38
C GLU A 359 -23.58 0.28 -7.00
N ARG A 360 -23.17 -0.71 -6.21
CA ARG A 360 -22.51 -0.52 -4.90
C ARG A 360 -21.19 0.25 -5.02
N LEU A 361 -20.34 -0.14 -5.98
CA LEU A 361 -19.06 0.53 -6.22
C LEU A 361 -19.27 1.96 -6.71
N HIS A 362 -20.22 2.18 -7.62
CA HIS A 362 -20.57 3.52 -8.09
C HIS A 362 -21.09 4.41 -6.96
N ALA A 363 -21.95 3.89 -6.08
CA ALA A 363 -22.44 4.63 -4.92
C ALA A 363 -21.29 5.00 -3.96
N THR A 364 -20.37 4.07 -3.69
CA THR A 364 -19.20 4.29 -2.84
C THR A 364 -18.28 5.36 -3.42
N LEU A 365 -17.96 5.26 -4.72
CA LEU A 365 -17.13 6.23 -5.42
C LEU A 365 -17.76 7.63 -5.40
N SER A 366 -19.07 7.73 -5.66
CA SER A 366 -19.80 9.00 -5.59
C SER A 366 -19.75 9.60 -4.19
N GLN A 367 -19.89 8.78 -3.14
CA GLN A 367 -19.80 9.23 -1.76
C GLN A 367 -18.40 9.75 -1.42
N ASP A 368 -17.36 9.04 -1.84
CA ASP A 368 -15.97 9.44 -1.56
C ASP A 368 -15.58 10.70 -2.34
N GLN A 369 -16.05 10.87 -3.57
CA GLN A 369 -15.92 12.13 -4.31
C GLN A 369 -16.58 13.30 -3.56
N LYS A 370 -17.80 13.10 -3.01
CA LYS A 370 -18.48 14.13 -2.21
C LYS A 370 -17.70 14.47 -0.94
N LYS A 371 -17.15 13.48 -0.24
CA LYS A 371 -16.31 13.69 0.95
C LYS A 371 -15.03 14.46 0.61
N ALA A 372 -14.33 14.07 -0.45
CA ALA A 372 -13.11 14.74 -0.90
C ALA A 372 -13.40 16.19 -1.33
N ALA A 373 -14.50 16.43 -2.06
CA ALA A 373 -14.93 17.77 -2.43
C ALA A 373 -15.26 18.63 -1.19
N ALA A 374 -15.96 18.07 -0.20
CA ALA A 374 -16.25 18.77 1.05
C ALA A 374 -14.97 19.11 1.84
N GLN A 375 -13.99 18.21 1.88
CA GLN A 375 -12.70 18.45 2.52
C GLN A 375 -11.91 19.56 1.80
N SER A 376 -11.83 19.50 0.47
CA SER A 376 -11.19 20.54 -0.35
C SER A 376 -11.86 21.89 -0.13
N GLN A 377 -13.20 21.94 -0.12
CA GLN A 377 -13.93 23.18 0.13
C GLN A 377 -13.67 23.76 1.53
N ARG A 378 -13.59 22.90 2.57
CA ARG A 378 -13.22 23.32 3.93
C ARG A 378 -11.82 23.92 3.95
N HIS A 379 -10.86 23.31 3.26
CA HIS A 379 -9.49 23.80 3.18
C HIS A 379 -9.42 25.16 2.46
N ILE A 380 -10.12 25.30 1.33
CA ILE A 380 -10.25 26.57 0.60
C ILE A 380 -10.84 27.67 1.49
N ASN A 381 -11.91 27.36 2.23
CA ASN A 381 -12.54 28.33 3.13
C ASN A 381 -11.62 28.74 4.28
N ALA A 382 -10.85 27.81 4.85
CA ALA A 382 -9.87 28.10 5.89
C ALA A 382 -8.75 29.02 5.37
N LEU A 383 -8.21 28.75 4.18
CA LEU A 383 -7.21 29.61 3.54
C LEU A 383 -7.77 31.01 3.24
N ARG A 384 -9.03 31.10 2.75
CA ARG A 384 -9.69 32.40 2.55
C ARG A 384 -9.83 33.20 3.85
N ALA A 385 -10.19 32.55 4.95
CA ALA A 385 -10.26 33.21 6.26
C ALA A 385 -8.89 33.71 6.74
N GLN A 386 -7.84 32.91 6.56
CA GLN A 386 -6.46 33.33 6.86
C GLN A 386 -6.03 34.53 6.02
N LEU A 387 -6.34 34.55 4.72
CA LEU A 387 -6.04 35.68 3.84
C LEU A 387 -6.81 36.95 4.27
N GLN A 388 -8.07 36.81 4.68
CA GLN A 388 -8.84 37.94 5.21
C GLN A 388 -8.24 38.49 6.51
N GLU A 389 -7.77 37.63 7.40
CA GLU A 389 -7.14 38.06 8.65
C GLU A 389 -5.80 38.76 8.39
N GLN A 390 -5.00 38.26 7.45
CA GLN A 390 -3.78 38.94 7.00
C GLN A 390 -4.10 40.31 6.38
N ALA A 391 -5.16 40.41 5.58
CA ALA A 391 -5.58 41.69 5.00
C ALA A 391 -5.97 42.72 6.08
N LYS A 392 -6.68 42.30 7.14
CA LYS A 392 -6.98 43.17 8.29
C LYS A 392 -5.72 43.61 9.03
N LEU A 393 -4.77 42.70 9.25
CA LEU A 393 -3.49 43.03 9.88
C LEU A 393 -2.73 44.07 9.06
N ILE A 394 -2.66 43.89 7.73
CA ILE A 394 -2.02 44.86 6.83
C ILE A 394 -2.74 46.21 6.92
N ALA A 395 -4.07 46.25 6.86
CA ALA A 395 -4.83 47.50 6.98
C ALA A 395 -4.57 48.21 8.32
N SER A 396 -4.51 47.46 9.43
CA SER A 396 -4.21 48.03 10.75
C SER A 396 -2.79 48.60 10.82
N GLN A 397 -1.81 47.91 10.23
CA GLN A 397 -0.43 48.38 10.13
C GLN A 397 -0.33 49.63 9.26
N GLU A 398 -1.05 49.68 8.13
CA GLU A 398 -1.14 50.86 7.27
C GLU A 398 -1.73 52.06 8.02
N GLU A 399 -2.79 51.86 8.81
CA GLU A 399 -3.37 52.91 9.66
C GLU A 399 -2.39 53.36 10.76
N THR A 400 -1.64 52.43 11.36
CA THR A 400 -0.59 52.78 12.34
C THR A 400 0.53 53.59 11.68
N ILE A 401 0.91 53.24 10.45
CA ILE A 401 1.92 54.00 9.68
C ILE A 401 1.38 55.40 9.33
N GLN A 402 0.11 55.51 8.94
CA GLN A 402 -0.52 56.81 8.63
C GLN A 402 -0.59 57.71 9.86
N THR A 403 -1.04 57.19 11.02
CA THR A 403 -1.10 57.94 12.28
C THR A 403 0.29 58.37 12.75
N LEU A 404 1.30 57.50 12.68
CA LEU A 404 2.68 57.86 13.00
C LEU A 404 3.27 58.88 12.01
N SER A 405 2.83 58.85 10.74
CA SER A 405 3.25 59.83 9.73
C SER A 405 2.60 61.20 9.93
N LEU A 406 1.34 61.24 10.39
CA LEU A 406 0.61 62.47 10.71
C LEU A 406 1.10 63.10 12.02
N ARG A 407 1.40 62.30 13.05
CA ARG A 407 1.96 62.78 14.32
C ARG A 407 3.34 63.42 14.15
N LYS A 408 4.10 62.98 13.15
CA LYS A 408 5.38 63.60 12.76
C LYS A 408 5.25 64.99 12.13
N VAL A 409 4.04 65.39 11.74
CA VAL A 409 3.73 66.73 11.19
C VAL A 409 3.23 67.67 12.29
N GLU A 410 2.55 67.16 13.32
CA GLU A 410 2.06 67.98 14.44
C GLU A 410 3.16 68.35 15.46
N GLU A 411 4.21 67.53 15.63
CA GLU A 411 5.31 67.82 16.57
C GLU A 411 6.30 68.92 16.11
N VAL A 412 6.06 69.58 14.97
CA VAL A 412 6.89 70.72 14.49
C VAL A 412 6.22 72.08 14.73
N GLN A 413 4.99 72.13 15.25
CA GLN A 413 4.34 73.38 15.66
C GLN A 413 3.66 73.22 17.02
N GLU A 414 4.44 73.31 18.09
CA GLU A 414 4.18 74.23 19.21
C GLU A 414 5.26 74.06 20.28
N VAL A 415 5.91 75.17 20.61
CA VAL A 415 6.79 75.31 21.78
C VAL A 415 5.92 75.87 22.90
N PRO A 416 5.85 75.22 24.07
CA PRO A 416 5.49 75.91 25.31
C PRO A 416 6.69 76.07 26.24
N LYS A 417 6.80 77.28 26.77
CA LYS A 417 7.57 77.66 27.95
C LYS A 417 7.12 76.88 29.19
N ALA A 418 8.09 76.67 30.08
CA ALA A 418 7.97 76.18 31.45
C ALA A 418 6.82 76.80 32.25
N VAL A 419 6.18 75.99 33.09
CA VAL A 419 5.94 76.21 34.54
C VAL A 419 5.46 74.88 35.15
N ASP A 420 6.00 74.58 36.33
CA ASP A 420 5.69 73.45 37.21
C ASP A 420 4.22 73.38 37.62
N THR A 421 3.61 72.19 37.57
CA THR A 421 2.64 71.73 38.58
C THR A 421 2.54 70.20 38.52
N GLU A 422 2.51 69.58 39.70
CA GLU A 422 2.46 68.15 39.94
C GLU A 422 1.18 67.49 39.40
N GLU A 423 1.28 66.23 38.97
CA GLU A 423 0.38 65.14 39.42
C GLU A 423 0.81 63.78 38.82
N ASP A 424 0.75 62.78 39.70
CA ASP A 424 0.68 61.32 39.51
C ASP A 424 0.40 60.78 38.11
N SER A 425 1.16 59.72 37.72
CA SER A 425 0.84 58.64 36.74
C SER A 425 2.18 58.06 36.23
N SER A 426 2.51 56.78 36.19
CA SER A 426 1.76 55.52 36.22
C SER A 426 2.77 54.38 36.50
N GLU A 427 2.74 53.78 37.69
CA GLU A 427 3.44 52.50 37.97
C GLU A 427 2.48 51.28 37.94
N GLU A 428 1.21 51.46 37.59
CA GLU A 428 0.20 50.38 37.72
C GLU A 428 0.09 49.42 36.52
N GLU A 429 0.63 49.72 35.34
CA GLU A 429 0.49 48.82 34.18
C GLU A 429 1.39 47.57 34.24
N LEU A 430 2.49 47.60 35.01
CA LEU A 430 3.38 46.45 35.15
C LEU A 430 2.97 45.46 36.27
N GLN A 431 2.10 45.89 37.20
CA GLN A 431 1.64 45.02 38.30
C GLN A 431 0.40 44.19 37.94
N SER A 432 -0.47 44.69 37.04
CA SER A 432 -1.68 43.99 36.60
C SER A 432 -1.39 42.65 35.91
N SER A 433 -0.43 42.64 34.97
CA SER A 433 0.04 41.43 34.25
C SER A 433 0.57 40.35 35.21
N ARG A 434 1.29 40.76 36.27
CA ARG A 434 1.85 39.84 37.24
C ARG A 434 0.77 39.27 38.16
N GLY A 435 -0.18 40.08 38.60
CA GLY A 435 -1.30 39.66 39.44
C GLY A 435 -2.25 38.65 38.75
N GLU A 436 -2.48 38.81 37.45
CA GLU A 436 -3.28 37.88 36.65
C GLU A 436 -2.59 36.51 36.50
N GLN A 437 -1.28 36.49 36.29
CA GLN A 437 -0.49 35.25 36.25
C GLN A 437 -0.52 34.49 37.58
N TRP A 438 -0.45 35.21 38.72
CA TRP A 438 -0.56 34.60 40.04
C TRP A 438 -1.95 33.98 40.31
N LYS A 439 -3.04 34.62 39.84
CA LYS A 439 -4.41 34.07 39.93
C LYS A 439 -4.59 32.80 39.09
N VAL A 440 -4.00 32.75 37.91
CA VAL A 440 -4.02 31.54 37.04
C VAL A 440 -3.28 30.39 37.71
N LEU A 441 -2.10 30.65 38.30
CA LEU A 441 -1.33 29.64 39.04
C LEU A 441 -2.05 29.15 40.30
N ALA A 442 -2.72 30.03 41.04
CA ALA A 442 -3.53 29.66 42.20
C ALA A 442 -4.73 28.77 41.82
N SER A 443 -5.37 29.05 40.68
CA SER A 443 -6.50 28.27 40.16
C SER A 443 -6.09 26.87 39.68
N LEU A 444 -4.90 26.74 39.11
CA LEU A 444 -4.29 25.46 38.72
C LEU A 444 -3.93 24.59 39.94
N ARG A 445 -3.53 25.18 41.07
CA ARG A 445 -3.21 24.46 42.31
C ARG A 445 -4.44 23.87 43.00
N GLN A 446 -5.62 24.49 42.86
CA GLN A 446 -6.86 24.01 43.48
C GLN A 446 -7.47 22.79 42.76
N ASN A 447 -7.02 22.45 41.55
CA ASN A 447 -7.56 21.33 40.76
C ASN A 447 -6.50 20.27 40.43
N PRO A 448 -6.41 19.16 41.21
CA PRO A 448 -5.36 18.15 41.06
C PRO A 448 -5.42 17.35 39.74
N THR A 449 -6.55 17.37 39.03
CA THR A 449 -6.73 16.74 37.71
C THR A 449 -6.09 17.54 36.58
N TRP A 450 -6.17 18.87 36.63
CA TRP A 450 -5.57 19.77 35.65
C TRP A 450 -4.05 19.77 35.78
N LEU A 451 -3.53 19.76 37.00
CA LEU A 451 -2.10 19.58 37.27
C LEU A 451 -1.55 18.29 36.66
N LYS A 452 -2.29 17.17 36.65
CA LYS A 452 -1.84 15.94 35.96
C LYS A 452 -1.81 16.07 34.44
N GLN A 453 -2.77 16.80 33.85
CA GLN A 453 -2.86 16.96 32.39
C GLN A 453 -1.81 17.94 31.84
N PHE A 454 -1.51 19.01 32.59
CA PHE A 454 -0.58 20.05 32.15
C PHE A 454 0.85 19.88 32.68
N ARG A 455 1.09 18.92 33.59
CA ARG A 455 2.43 18.62 34.12
C ARG A 455 3.49 18.37 33.04
N PRO A 456 3.26 17.56 31.99
CA PRO A 456 4.30 17.33 30.98
C PRO A 456 4.67 18.62 30.24
N ILE A 457 3.67 19.46 29.96
CA ILE A 457 3.86 20.72 29.23
C ILE A 457 4.59 21.74 30.11
N LEU A 458 4.27 21.80 31.41
CA LEU A 458 4.94 22.67 32.37
C LEU A 458 6.37 22.22 32.66
N GLU A 459 6.62 20.90 32.72
CA GLU A 459 7.96 20.32 32.87
C GLU A 459 8.82 20.61 31.63
N ASP A 460 8.29 20.40 30.42
CA ASP A 460 8.98 20.72 29.16
C ASP A 460 9.29 22.23 29.05
N THR A 461 8.34 23.09 29.45
CA THR A 461 8.52 24.55 29.39
C THR A 461 9.53 25.04 30.43
N LEU A 462 9.53 24.46 31.64
CA LEU A 462 10.55 24.72 32.66
C LEU A 462 11.92 24.21 32.22
N GLU A 463 11.98 23.07 31.56
CA GLU A 463 13.21 22.50 31.02
C GLU A 463 13.79 23.39 29.92
N GLU A 464 12.96 23.86 28.98
CA GLU A 464 13.37 24.79 27.93
C GLU A 464 13.88 26.13 28.51
N ARG A 465 13.26 26.61 29.61
CA ARG A 465 13.71 27.82 30.31
C ARG A 465 15.00 27.61 31.09
N LEU A 466 15.19 26.46 31.74
CA LEU A 466 16.41 26.12 32.49
C LEU A 466 17.59 25.84 31.54
N GLU A 467 17.34 25.21 30.39
CA GLU A 467 18.34 25.04 29.33
C GLU A 467 18.74 26.39 28.71
N GLY A 468 17.77 27.30 28.54
CA GLY A 468 18.02 28.68 28.11
C GLY A 468 18.86 29.49 29.11
N LEU A 469 18.82 29.12 30.40
CA LEU A 469 19.65 29.69 31.47
C LEU A 469 20.97 28.90 31.68
N GLY A 470 21.25 27.91 30.84
CA GLY A 470 22.52 27.16 30.85
C GLY A 470 22.61 26.00 31.85
N ILE A 471 21.51 25.64 32.51
CA ILE A 471 21.47 24.51 33.46
C ILE A 471 21.00 23.26 32.70
N LYS A 472 21.95 22.42 32.27
CA LYS A 472 21.67 21.13 31.63
C LYS A 472 21.67 19.99 32.65
N ARG A 473 20.72 19.05 32.51
CA ARG A 473 20.54 17.91 33.41
C ARG A 473 21.72 16.93 33.28
N VAL A 474 22.47 16.73 34.38
CA VAL A 474 23.23 15.49 34.61
C VAL A 474 22.22 14.46 35.11
N GLY A 475 22.11 13.33 34.40
CA GLY A 475 21.12 12.31 34.70
C GLY A 475 21.28 11.74 36.10
N SER A 476 20.31 11.99 36.97
CA SER A 476 19.84 11.02 37.98
C SER A 476 18.52 11.53 38.56
N TRP A 477 17.53 10.64 38.59
CA TRP A 477 16.19 10.81 39.15
C TRP A 477 16.19 10.91 40.69
N ALA A 478 17.13 11.65 41.31
CA ALA A 478 17.33 11.65 42.76
C ALA A 478 17.30 13.03 43.44
N VAL A 479 17.02 14.13 42.72
CA VAL A 479 16.97 15.48 43.34
C VAL A 479 15.56 16.08 43.36
N ALA A 480 14.57 15.41 42.74
CA ALA A 480 13.19 15.88 42.74
C ALA A 480 12.43 15.65 44.06
N GLU A 481 12.94 14.81 44.98
CA GLU A 481 12.35 14.64 46.32
C GLU A 481 12.81 15.69 47.34
N SER A 482 13.91 16.40 47.13
CA SER A 482 14.45 17.32 48.15
C SER A 482 13.96 18.76 48.04
N VAL A 483 13.29 19.16 46.95
CA VAL A 483 12.81 20.56 46.78
C VAL A 483 11.31 20.70 47.00
N VAL A 484 10.55 19.59 47.00
CA VAL A 484 9.11 19.60 47.32
C VAL A 484 8.85 19.52 48.84
N CYS A 485 9.86 19.20 49.67
CA CYS A 485 9.73 19.18 51.13
C CYS A 485 10.08 20.51 51.85
N LEU A 486 10.38 21.60 51.15
CA LEU A 486 10.72 22.89 51.80
C LEU A 486 9.61 23.94 51.80
N TYR A 487 8.41 23.62 51.29
CA TYR A 487 7.23 24.50 51.38
C TYR A 487 5.93 23.69 51.54
N VAL A 488 5.93 22.78 52.52
CA VAL A 488 4.75 22.42 53.34
C VAL A 488 5.10 22.88 54.74
#